data_AF-A0A1V9Y908-F1
#
_entry.id   AF-A0A1V9Y908-F1
#
_cell.length_a   1.000
_cell.length_b   1.000
_cell.length_c   1.000
_cell.angle_alpha   90.00
_cell.angle_beta   90.00
_cell.angle_gamma   90.00
#
_symmetry.space_group_name_H-M   'P 1'
#
loop_
_entity.id
_entity.type
_entity.pdbx_description
1 polymer ?
#
loop_
_entity_poly.entity_id
_entity_poly.type
_entity_poly.pdbx_seq_one_letter_code
_entity_poly.pdbx_strand_id
1 'polypeptide(L)'
;MPTPPKRVRLNARQKFALCQHSKAHPHLSIHDLCQWAGEEFALLKNPSRMAIHDLLKSPISEPTVRTRPDLKTAQPVASLQLEQQLLAWMTRCERLKLPMVTWASIRYKAAKLRRAILEQTSIENNNHLIKLRFSDGQDACMAKPLRLEKKMY
;
A
#
# COMPACT_ATOMS: atom_id res chain seq x y z
N MET A 1 16.31 15.30 -24.48
CA MET A 1 15.39 14.21 -24.08
C MET A 1 14.25 14.78 -23.25
N PRO A 2 12.99 14.73 -23.68
CA PRO A 2 11.87 15.18 -22.86
C PRO A 2 11.71 14.26 -21.65
N THR A 3 11.84 14.81 -20.44
CA THR A 3 11.58 14.07 -19.21
C THR A 3 10.12 13.65 -19.13
N PRO A 4 9.80 12.39 -18.79
CA PRO A 4 8.42 11.93 -18.69
C PRO A 4 7.67 12.77 -17.64
N PRO A 5 6.38 13.09 -17.88
CA PRO A 5 5.62 13.95 -16.98
C PRO A 5 5.56 13.33 -15.57
N LYS A 6 6.10 14.06 -14.58
CA LYS A 6 6.09 13.66 -13.18
C LYS A 6 4.65 13.61 -12.67
N ARG A 7 4.09 12.40 -12.58
CA ARG A 7 2.73 12.19 -12.09
C ARG A 7 2.69 12.33 -10.56
N VAL A 8 1.76 13.14 -10.07
CA VAL A 8 1.52 13.27 -8.63
C VAL A 8 0.65 12.12 -8.16
N ARG A 9 1.09 11.45 -7.08
CA ARG A 9 0.39 10.31 -6.48
C ARG A 9 -0.03 10.68 -5.07
N LEU A 10 -1.34 10.81 -4.87
CA LEU A 10 -1.94 11.01 -3.55
C LEU A 10 -1.84 9.74 -2.70
N ASN A 11 -1.60 9.87 -1.40
CA ASN A 11 -1.67 8.77 -0.45
C ASN A 11 -3.12 8.54 0.05
N ALA A 12 -3.35 7.48 0.84
CA ALA A 12 -4.69 7.12 1.29
C ALA A 12 -5.33 8.23 2.15
N ARG A 13 -4.55 8.88 3.01
CA ARG A 13 -5.02 10.03 3.82
C ARG A 13 -5.46 11.21 2.96
N GLN A 14 -4.62 11.63 2.02
CA GLN A 14 -4.90 12.74 1.10
C GLN A 14 -6.14 12.46 0.26
N LYS A 15 -6.25 11.23 -0.26
CA LYS A 15 -7.42 10.81 -1.03
C LYS A 15 -8.70 10.83 -0.19
N PHE A 16 -8.63 10.36 1.05
CA PHE A 16 -9.77 10.38 1.97
C PHE A 16 -10.18 11.81 2.37
N ALA A 17 -9.22 12.67 2.71
CA ALA A 17 -9.46 14.08 3.00
C ALA A 17 -10.11 14.79 1.82
N LEU A 18 -9.68 14.50 0.59
CA LEU A 18 -10.29 15.04 -0.62
C LEU A 18 -11.73 14.57 -0.81
N CYS A 19 -12.02 13.29 -0.59
CA CYS A 19 -13.40 12.80 -0.62
C CYS A 19 -14.28 13.44 0.46
N GLN A 20 -13.74 13.69 1.66
CA GLN A 20 -14.48 14.40 2.72
C GLN A 20 -14.74 15.85 2.34
N HIS A 21 -13.74 16.55 1.80
CA HIS A 21 -13.89 17.94 1.37
C HIS A 21 -14.91 18.07 0.22
N SER A 22 -14.87 17.17 -0.77
CA SER A 22 -15.88 17.14 -1.84
C SER A 22 -17.30 16.87 -1.32
N LYS A 23 -17.46 16.04 -0.28
CA LYS A 23 -18.77 15.81 0.37
C LYS A 23 -19.25 17.02 1.17
N ALA A 24 -18.34 17.72 1.85
CA ALA A 24 -18.66 18.93 2.62
C ALA A 24 -18.99 20.12 1.70
N HIS A 25 -18.43 20.15 0.49
CA HIS A 25 -18.61 21.22 -0.48
C HIS A 25 -19.06 20.68 -1.85
N PRO A 26 -20.33 20.23 -1.98
CA PRO A 26 -20.83 19.59 -3.22
C PRO A 26 -20.93 20.55 -4.41
N HIS A 27 -20.83 21.86 -4.18
CA HIS A 27 -20.86 22.90 -5.20
C HIS A 27 -19.49 23.13 -5.86
N LEU A 28 -18.39 22.61 -5.28
CA LEU A 28 -17.06 22.79 -5.85
C LEU A 28 -16.91 21.96 -7.13
N SER A 29 -16.35 22.59 -8.16
CA SER A 29 -16.04 21.89 -9.39
C SER A 29 -14.82 20.98 -9.20
N ILE A 30 -14.63 20.01 -10.09
CA ILE A 30 -13.41 19.18 -10.12
C ILE A 30 -12.16 20.06 -10.24
N HIS A 31 -12.26 21.20 -10.92
CA HIS A 31 -11.15 22.14 -11.04
C HIS A 31 -10.75 22.71 -9.67
N ASP A 32 -11.74 23.16 -8.90
CA ASP A 32 -11.52 23.74 -7.57
C ASP A 32 -10.98 22.69 -6.61
N LEU A 33 -11.48 21.44 -6.69
CA LEU A 33 -10.93 20.31 -5.93
C LEU A 33 -9.47 20.00 -6.30
N CYS A 34 -9.08 20.16 -7.58
CA CYS A 34 -7.69 19.97 -7.98
C CYS A 34 -6.78 21.08 -7.43
N GLN A 35 -7.26 22.32 -7.43
CA GLN A 35 -6.53 23.45 -6.87
C GLN A 35 -6.39 23.32 -5.35
N TRP A 36 -7.51 23.08 -4.65
CA TRP A 36 -7.52 22.84 -3.22
C TRP A 36 -6.57 21.71 -2.83
N ALA A 37 -6.59 20.58 -3.54
CA ALA A 37 -5.67 19.47 -3.26
C ALA A 37 -4.20 19.82 -3.51
N GLY A 38 -3.92 20.72 -4.46
CA GLY A 38 -2.58 21.25 -4.70
C GLY A 38 -2.06 22.08 -3.54
N GLU A 39 -2.91 22.98 -3.04
CA GLU A 39 -2.63 23.90 -1.94
C GLU A 39 -2.56 23.16 -0.60
N GLU A 40 -3.59 22.40 -0.23
CA GLU A 40 -3.72 21.69 1.04
C GLU A 40 -2.59 20.66 1.25
N PHE A 41 -2.19 19.96 0.19
CA PHE A 41 -1.16 18.92 0.28
C PHE A 41 0.23 19.39 -0.14
N ALA A 42 0.42 20.69 -0.38
CA ALA A 42 1.66 21.30 -0.85
C ALA A 42 2.30 20.52 -2.01
N LEU A 43 1.48 20.19 -3.02
CA LEU A 43 1.93 19.37 -4.15
C LEU A 43 2.72 20.24 -5.14
N LEU A 44 3.84 19.71 -5.64
CA LEU A 44 4.62 20.35 -6.71
C LEU A 44 3.80 20.61 -7.99
N LYS A 45 2.68 19.89 -8.15
CA LYS A 45 1.75 20.04 -9.27
C LYS A 45 0.36 19.59 -8.84
N ASN A 46 -0.66 20.26 -9.34
CA ASN A 46 -2.05 19.86 -9.08
C ASN A 46 -2.31 18.45 -9.62
N PRO A 47 -3.12 17.65 -8.90
CA PRO A 47 -3.56 16.35 -9.40
C PRO A 47 -4.35 16.54 -10.70
N SER A 48 -4.33 15.50 -11.57
CA SER A 48 -5.11 15.58 -12.80
C SER A 48 -6.61 15.51 -12.51
N ARG A 49 -7.41 16.24 -13.31
CA ARG A 49 -8.87 16.20 -13.21
C ARG A 49 -9.42 14.77 -13.28
N MET A 50 -8.85 13.94 -14.16
CA MET A 50 -9.22 12.53 -14.28
C MET A 50 -8.92 11.74 -13.01
N ALA A 51 -7.76 11.96 -12.37
CA ALA A 51 -7.42 11.25 -11.14
C ALA A 51 -8.35 11.61 -9.97
N ILE A 52 -8.79 12.87 -9.89
CA ILE A 52 -9.79 13.31 -8.90
C ILE A 52 -11.15 12.71 -9.22
N HIS A 53 -11.59 12.77 -10.47
CA HIS A 53 -12.85 12.17 -10.89
C HIS A 53 -12.92 10.66 -10.61
N ASP A 54 -11.87 9.91 -10.94
CA ASP A 54 -11.79 8.47 -10.67
C ASP A 54 -11.80 8.17 -9.17
N LEU A 55 -11.12 9.01 -8.38
CA LEU A 55 -11.13 8.92 -6.92
C LEU A 55 -12.52 9.18 -6.33
N LEU A 56 -13.28 10.14 -6.87
CA LEU A 56 -14.63 10.41 -6.40
C LEU A 56 -15.60 9.28 -6.75
N LYS A 57 -15.42 8.63 -7.91
CA LYS A 57 -16.19 7.43 -8.30
C LYS A 57 -15.87 6.21 -7.43
N SER A 58 -14.61 6.06 -7.03
CA SER A 58 -14.14 4.95 -6.20
C SER A 58 -13.44 5.49 -4.95
N PRO A 59 -14.21 5.93 -3.93
CA PRO A 59 -13.64 6.50 -2.73
C PRO A 59 -12.86 5.45 -1.94
N ILE A 60 -11.79 5.89 -1.27
CA ILE A 60 -11.02 5.03 -0.37
C ILE A 60 -11.82 4.76 0.90
N SER A 61 -11.92 3.49 1.29
CA SER A 61 -12.53 3.07 2.54
C SER A 61 -11.74 3.55 3.76
N GLU A 62 -12.45 4.09 4.76
CA GLU A 62 -11.87 4.48 6.06
C GLU A 62 -10.95 3.41 6.71
N PRO A 63 -11.30 2.10 6.74
CA PRO A 63 -10.41 1.09 7.33
C PRO A 63 -9.05 1.03 6.62
N THR A 64 -8.99 1.29 5.32
CA THR A 64 -7.74 1.33 4.55
C THR A 64 -6.87 2.52 4.98
N VAL A 65 -7.48 3.66 5.27
CA VAL A 65 -6.76 4.85 5.74
C VAL A 65 -6.17 4.63 7.14
N ARG A 66 -6.93 4.00 8.04
CA ARG A 66 -6.48 3.69 9.41
C ARG A 66 -5.32 2.70 9.42
N THR A 67 -5.41 1.66 8.59
CA THR A 67 -4.41 0.59 8.53
C THR A 67 -3.19 0.98 7.70
N ARG A 68 -3.36 1.73 6.60
CA ARG A 68 -2.29 2.06 5.64
C ARG A 68 -2.39 3.51 5.15
N PRO A 69 -2.09 4.49 6.01
CA PRO A 69 -2.28 5.91 5.70
C PRO A 69 -1.41 6.43 4.54
N ASP A 70 -0.19 5.91 4.43
CA ASP A 70 0.82 6.31 3.43
C ASP A 70 0.67 5.61 2.08
N LEU A 71 -0.35 4.76 1.93
CA LEU A 71 -0.53 3.94 0.74
C LEU A 71 -0.87 4.81 -0.47
N LYS A 72 0.05 4.89 -1.43
CA LYS A 72 -0.16 5.62 -2.70
C LYS A 72 -0.91 4.81 -3.75
N THR A 73 -0.75 3.49 -3.72
CA THR A 73 -1.37 2.54 -4.66
C THR A 73 -2.10 1.47 -3.89
N ALA A 74 -3.38 1.23 -4.23
CA ALA A 74 -4.16 0.12 -3.69
C ALA A 74 -3.70 -1.22 -4.29
N GLN A 75 -2.41 -1.56 -4.11
CA GLN A 75 -1.96 -2.91 -4.44
C GLN A 75 -2.69 -3.87 -3.51
N PRO A 76 -3.46 -4.82 -4.07
CA PRO A 76 -4.17 -5.79 -3.26
C PRO A 76 -3.15 -6.57 -2.44
N VAL A 77 -3.43 -6.70 -1.15
CA VAL A 77 -2.73 -7.65 -0.28
C VAL A 77 -2.99 -9.03 -0.85
N ALA A 78 -1.94 -9.69 -1.33
CA ALA A 78 -2.09 -10.97 -2.02
C ALA A 78 -2.69 -12.07 -1.13
N SER A 79 -2.47 -11.99 0.20
CA SER A 79 -3.17 -12.78 1.21
C SER A 79 -3.02 -12.15 2.58
N LEU A 80 -4.13 -11.76 3.20
CA LEU A 80 -4.15 -11.17 4.53
C LEU A 80 -3.64 -12.16 5.58
N GLN A 81 -4.02 -13.43 5.45
CA GLN A 81 -3.61 -14.50 6.35
C GLN A 81 -2.08 -14.71 6.31
N LEU A 82 -1.49 -14.70 5.11
CA LEU A 82 -0.04 -14.83 4.97
C LEU A 82 0.69 -13.64 5.61
N GLU A 83 0.23 -12.40 5.35
CA GLU A 83 0.82 -11.20 5.95
C GLU A 83 0.72 -11.22 7.48
N GLN A 84 -0.43 -11.61 8.04
CA GLN A 84 -0.62 -11.69 9.49
C GLN A 84 0.32 -12.71 10.15
N GLN A 85 0.45 -13.91 9.58
CA GLN A 85 1.36 -14.93 10.11
C GLN A 85 2.83 -14.52 9.98
N LEU A 86 3.19 -13.82 8.89
CA LEU A 86 4.53 -13.31 8.69
C LEU A 86 4.86 -12.17 9.67
N LEU A 87 3.91 -11.26 9.92
CA LEU A 87 4.03 -10.21 10.94
C LEU A 87 4.18 -10.80 12.33
N ALA A 88 3.34 -11.75 12.72
CA ALA A 88 3.46 -12.42 14.02
C ALA A 88 4.83 -13.09 14.20
N TRP A 89 5.38 -13.69 13.13
CA TRP A 89 6.72 -14.25 13.16
C TRP A 89 7.81 -13.16 13.31
N MET A 90 7.72 -12.07 12.55
CA MET A 90 8.67 -10.95 12.65
C MET A 90 8.65 -10.32 14.05
N THR A 91 7.47 -10.03 14.60
CA THR A 91 7.32 -9.50 15.96
C THR A 91 7.87 -10.47 17.01
N ARG A 92 7.70 -11.78 16.83
CA ARG A 92 8.33 -12.78 17.70
C ARG A 92 9.86 -12.74 17.61
N CYS A 93 10.42 -12.58 16.41
CA CYS A 93 11.86 -12.44 16.22
C CYS A 93 12.42 -11.17 16.88
N GLU A 94 11.71 -10.05 16.77
CA GLU A 94 12.06 -8.79 17.44
C GLU A 94 12.04 -8.95 18.97
N ARG A 95 10.98 -9.55 19.51
CA ARG A 95 10.86 -9.81 20.96
C ARG A 95 11.99 -10.69 21.50
N LEU A 96 12.42 -11.68 20.72
CA LEU A 96 13.53 -12.57 21.08
C LEU A 96 14.91 -11.96 20.80
N LYS A 97 14.97 -10.68 20.36
CA LYS A 97 16.20 -9.98 19.97
C LYS A 97 17.06 -10.79 19.00
N LEU A 98 16.42 -11.55 18.11
CA LEU A 98 17.15 -12.37 17.13
C LEU A 98 17.85 -11.44 16.14
N PRO A 99 19.18 -11.54 16.00
CA PRO A 99 19.93 -10.68 15.10
C PRO A 99 19.56 -11.06 13.66
N MET A 100 18.97 -10.10 12.96
CA MET A 100 18.75 -10.09 11.51
C MET A 100 17.64 -11.00 10.98
N VAL A 101 16.41 -10.49 11.06
CA VAL A 101 15.38 -10.79 10.07
C VAL A 101 15.83 -10.18 8.72
N THR A 102 16.62 -10.92 7.95
CA THR A 102 17.02 -10.50 6.60
C THR A 102 15.89 -10.71 5.60
N TRP A 103 15.94 -10.02 4.45
CA TRP A 103 15.00 -10.27 3.34
C TRP A 103 14.99 -11.73 2.89
N ALA A 104 16.14 -12.42 2.95
CA ALA A 104 16.21 -13.85 2.64
C ALA A 104 15.40 -14.68 3.65
N SER A 105 15.54 -14.40 4.95
CA SER A 105 14.80 -15.09 6.01
C SER A 105 13.28 -14.83 5.93
N ILE A 106 12.87 -13.59 5.63
CA ILE A 106 11.46 -13.23 5.41
C ILE A 106 10.89 -14.00 4.22
N ARG A 107 11.61 -14.02 3.08
CA ARG A 107 11.17 -14.75 1.87
C ARG A 107 11.04 -16.25 2.14
N TYR A 108 12.04 -16.85 2.78
CA TYR A 108 12.01 -18.26 3.14
C TYR A 108 10.82 -18.58 4.04
N LYS A 109 10.58 -17.76 5.07
CA LYS A 109 9.44 -17.93 5.97
C LYS A 109 8.10 -17.77 5.23
N ALA A 110 7.96 -16.75 4.40
CA ALA A 110 6.76 -16.51 3.61
C ALA A 110 6.45 -17.66 2.64
N ALA A 111 7.46 -18.22 1.98
CA ALA A 111 7.30 -19.39 1.12
C ALA A 111 6.89 -20.65 1.91
N LYS A 112 7.42 -20.83 3.12
CA LYS A 112 7.03 -21.93 4.02
C LYS A 112 5.59 -21.77 4.51
N LEU A 113 5.20 -20.57 4.95
CA LEU A 113 3.82 -20.29 5.38
C LEU A 113 2.83 -20.44 4.23
N ARG A 114 3.18 -20.00 3.02
CA ARG A 114 2.36 -20.18 1.82
C ARG A 114 2.08 -21.66 1.56
N ARG A 115 3.09 -22.54 1.64
CA ARG A 115 2.90 -24.00 1.48
C ARG A 115 1.94 -24.55 2.53
N ALA A 116 2.16 -24.21 3.80
CA ALA A 116 1.29 -24.65 4.89
C ALA A 116 -0.18 -24.21 4.73
N ILE A 117 -0.42 -22.98 4.25
CA ILE A 117 -1.77 -22.46 3.99
C ILE A 117 -2.43 -23.20 2.82
N LEU A 118 -1.67 -23.50 1.77
CA LEU A 118 -2.16 -24.27 0.62
C LEU A 118 -2.47 -25.73 0.98
N GLU A 119 -1.73 -26.32 1.92
CA GLU A 119 -1.97 -27.69 2.42
C GLU A 119 -3.21 -27.78 3.32
N GLN A 120 -3.57 -26.70 4.01
CA GLN A 120 -4.69 -26.66 4.96
C GLN A 120 -6.04 -26.25 4.34
N THR A 121 -6.04 -25.66 3.14
CA THR A 121 -7.25 -25.04 2.56
C THR A 121 -7.53 -25.64 1.19
N SER A 122 -8.78 -26.11 0.96
CA SER A 122 -9.22 -26.62 -0.35
C SER A 122 -8.85 -25.63 -1.48
N ILE A 123 -8.34 -26.18 -2.57
CA ILE A 123 -7.61 -25.49 -3.65
C ILE A 123 -8.46 -24.41 -4.35
N GLU A 124 -9.79 -24.51 -4.28
CA GLU A 124 -10.74 -23.70 -5.05
C GLU A 124 -10.70 -22.19 -4.74
N ASN A 125 -10.26 -21.78 -3.54
CA ASN A 125 -10.25 -20.36 -3.13
C ASN A 125 -8.88 -19.65 -3.25
N ASN A 126 -7.81 -20.36 -3.64
CA ASN A 126 -6.42 -19.89 -3.45
C ASN A 126 -5.62 -19.60 -4.74
N ASN A 127 -6.30 -19.28 -5.84
CA ASN A 127 -5.66 -18.91 -7.11
C ASN A 127 -4.64 -17.76 -6.99
N HIS A 128 -4.83 -16.84 -6.04
CA HIS A 128 -3.91 -15.74 -5.79
C HIS A 128 -2.61 -16.17 -5.08
N LEU A 129 -2.70 -17.15 -4.16
CA LEU A 129 -1.55 -17.69 -3.44
C LEU A 129 -0.65 -18.53 -4.36
N ILE A 130 -1.24 -19.28 -5.28
CA ILE A 130 -0.50 -20.08 -6.27
C ILE A 130 0.31 -19.16 -7.21
N LYS A 131 -0.26 -18.02 -7.60
CA LYS A 131 0.37 -17.02 -8.49
C LYS A 131 1.42 -16.14 -7.81
N LEU A 132 1.54 -16.16 -6.48
CA LEU A 132 2.55 -15.40 -5.75
C LEU A 132 3.97 -15.91 -6.07
N ARG A 133 4.71 -15.22 -6.93
CA ARG A 133 6.16 -15.40 -7.04
C ARG A 133 6.86 -14.39 -6.14
N PHE A 134 7.61 -14.89 -5.16
CA PHE A 134 8.59 -14.07 -4.45
C PHE A 134 9.76 -13.86 -5.42
N SER A 135 9.76 -12.74 -6.14
CA SER A 135 10.77 -12.45 -7.17
C SER A 135 12.18 -12.36 -6.57
N ASP A 136 13.18 -12.84 -7.32
CA ASP A 136 14.63 -12.69 -7.06
C ASP A 136 15.17 -11.30 -7.43
N GLY A 137 14.33 -10.27 -7.39
CA GLY A 137 14.70 -8.92 -7.81
C GLY A 137 15.61 -8.18 -6.83
N GLN A 138 16.79 -8.70 -6.52
CA GLN A 138 17.90 -7.99 -5.86
C GLN A 138 19.21 -8.60 -6.37
N ASP A 139 19.79 -8.04 -7.42
CA ASP A 139 21.10 -7.38 -7.24
C ASP A 139 21.13 -5.86 -7.51
N ALA A 140 20.09 -5.24 -8.08
CA ALA A 140 20.21 -3.85 -8.58
C ALA A 140 19.36 -2.77 -7.87
N CYS A 141 18.70 -3.06 -6.75
CA CYS A 141 17.92 -2.05 -6.02
C CYS A 141 18.25 -2.03 -4.52
N MET A 142 19.51 -1.76 -4.21
CA MET A 142 19.87 -1.07 -2.98
C MET A 142 19.04 0.23 -2.90
N ALA A 143 18.44 0.50 -1.74
CA ALA A 143 17.75 1.75 -1.37
C ALA A 143 16.31 2.01 -1.87
N LYS A 144 15.39 1.07 -1.68
CA LYS A 144 13.98 1.45 -1.40
C LYS A 144 13.47 0.74 -0.15
N PRO A 145 13.27 1.44 0.98
CA PRO A 145 12.68 0.83 2.15
C PRO A 145 11.23 0.47 1.83
N LEU A 146 10.88 -0.81 2.02
CA LEU A 146 9.54 -1.13 2.50
C LEU A 146 9.38 -0.33 3.79
N ARG A 147 8.61 0.76 3.73
CA ARG A 147 8.10 1.46 4.91
C ARG A 147 7.19 0.47 5.64
N LEU A 148 7.80 -0.42 6.41
CA LEU A 148 7.29 -0.79 7.71
C LEU A 148 7.39 0.50 8.51
N GLU A 149 6.32 1.31 8.48
CA GLU A 149 6.18 2.40 9.44
C GLU A 149 6.25 1.75 10.83
N LYS A 150 7.41 1.89 11.47
CA LYS A 150 7.58 1.76 12.90
C LYS A 150 6.55 2.69 13.55
N LYS A 151 5.39 2.17 13.92
CA LYS A 151 4.64 2.75 15.02
C LYS A 151 5.25 2.18 16.28
N MET A 152 6.27 2.87 16.79
CA MET A 152 6.54 2.88 18.23
C MET A 152 5.34 3.56 18.88
N TYR A 153 4.48 2.77 19.50
CA TYR A 153 3.80 3.08 20.75
C TYR A 153 3.66 1.77 21.51
#